data_AF-A0A0G9HEH5-F1
#
_entry.id   AF-A0A0G9HEH5-F1
#
_cell.length_a   1.000
_cell.length_b   1.000
_cell.length_c   1.000
_cell.angle_alpha   90.00
_cell.angle_beta   90.00
_cell.angle_gamma   90.00
#
_symmetry.space_group_name_H-M   'P 1'
#
loop_
_entity.id
_entity.type
_entity.pdbx_description
1 polymer ?
#
loop_
_entity_poly.entity_id
_entity_poly.type
_entity_poly.pdbx_seq_one_letter_code
_entity_poly.pdbx_strand_id
1 'polypeptide(L)'
;MQMSETKLGRLDDLLASTNRYSLEALDGLFSAALVGPIDVDVDDCVAVLELGGATPWSSEAEASEADGLMREFWQVIAARVAADPKVLGEESLPFIDSPEEFDEIDDISTYTGDFPIASDWAIGFRFALNEWGEAWDEWMDESLYPFMGMLMTLSADQTEATPDMPALPLPSFEERMGLLNEIPFQLAKLYRRRHPDHGKTLRRDPSKVGRNDPCSCGSGKKYKKCCGSGEA
;
A
#
# COMPACT_ATOMS: atom_id res chain seq x y z
N MET A 1 7.72 -7.51 -7.68
CA MET A 1 9.00 -7.87 -7.02
C MET A 1 8.60 -8.36 -5.65
N GLN A 2 9.00 -9.57 -5.26
CA GLN A 2 8.66 -10.14 -3.96
C GLN A 2 9.91 -10.21 -3.09
N MET A 3 9.74 -9.96 -1.79
CA MET A 3 10.76 -10.18 -0.77
C MET A 3 10.67 -11.64 -0.32
N SER A 4 11.81 -12.29 -0.10
CA SER A 4 11.83 -13.70 0.31
C SER A 4 11.29 -13.89 1.73
N GLU A 5 10.61 -15.02 2.01
CA GLU A 5 10.11 -15.39 3.33
C GLU A 5 11.17 -15.28 4.44
N THR A 6 12.41 -15.71 4.17
CA THR A 6 13.52 -15.58 5.13
C THR A 6 13.77 -14.13 5.57
N LYS A 7 13.63 -13.18 4.63
CA LYS A 7 13.81 -11.76 4.93
C LYS A 7 12.60 -11.17 5.64
N LEU A 8 11.39 -11.60 5.27
CA LEU A 8 10.16 -11.19 5.94
C LEU A 8 10.15 -11.65 7.40
N GLY A 9 10.47 -12.93 7.65
CA GLY A 9 10.60 -13.46 9.01
C GLY A 9 11.68 -12.74 9.82
N ARG A 10 12.83 -12.43 9.20
CA ARG A 10 13.87 -11.65 9.88
C ARG A 10 13.43 -10.22 10.22
N LEU A 11 12.68 -9.57 9.33
CA LEU A 11 12.14 -8.24 9.60
C LEU A 11 11.11 -8.31 10.74
N ASP A 12 10.23 -9.30 10.73
CA ASP A 12 9.24 -9.52 11.78
C ASP A 12 9.89 -9.72 13.16
N ASP A 13 10.90 -10.61 13.24
CA ASP A 13 11.69 -10.82 14.46
C ASP A 13 12.28 -9.51 15.01
N LEU A 14 12.83 -8.66 14.13
CA LEU A 14 13.44 -7.39 14.51
C LEU A 14 12.41 -6.40 15.04
N LEU A 15 11.25 -6.30 14.38
CA LEU A 15 10.15 -5.43 14.82
C LEU A 15 9.61 -5.88 16.19
N ALA A 16 9.30 -7.18 16.32
CA ALA A 16 8.79 -7.76 17.56
C ALA A 16 9.76 -7.57 18.74
N SER A 17 11.07 -7.76 18.51
CA SER A 17 12.10 -7.61 19.55
C SER A 17 12.19 -6.21 20.14
N THR A 18 11.72 -5.19 19.40
CA THR A 18 11.81 -3.79 19.80
C THR A 18 10.47 -3.16 20.16
N ASN A 19 9.44 -3.98 20.43
CA ASN A 19 8.08 -3.50 20.68
C ASN A 19 7.59 -2.56 19.57
N ARG A 20 8.07 -2.79 18.34
CA ARG A 20 7.50 -2.19 17.13
C ARG A 20 6.38 -3.12 16.65
N TYR A 21 5.40 -2.55 15.96
CA TYR A 21 4.21 -3.26 15.50
C TYR A 21 4.55 -4.41 14.53
N SER A 22 3.58 -5.33 14.36
CA SER A 22 3.68 -6.49 13.47
C SER A 22 4.03 -6.09 12.02
N LEU A 23 4.56 -7.04 11.25
CA LEU A 23 4.80 -6.82 9.82
C LEU A 23 3.51 -6.47 9.06
N GLU A 24 2.37 -7.00 9.50
CA GLU A 24 1.04 -6.66 8.99
C GLU A 24 0.70 -5.17 9.21
N ALA A 25 0.94 -4.65 10.42
CA ALA A 25 0.76 -3.22 10.70
C ALA A 25 1.76 -2.34 9.94
N LEU A 26 3.01 -2.79 9.78
CA LEU A 26 3.99 -2.07 8.95
C LEU A 26 3.52 -1.96 7.49
N ASP A 27 2.95 -3.03 6.94
CA ASP A 27 2.35 -3.01 5.60
C ASP A 27 1.22 -1.98 5.51
N GLY A 28 0.34 -1.93 6.50
CA GLY A 28 -0.73 -0.94 6.60
C GLY A 28 -0.22 0.50 6.56
N LEU A 29 0.78 0.80 7.39
CA LEU A 29 1.39 2.13 7.47
C LEU A 29 2.07 2.52 6.16
N PHE A 30 2.90 1.63 5.58
CA PHE A 30 3.57 1.88 4.32
C PHE A 30 2.59 2.02 3.16
N SER A 31 1.53 1.21 3.14
CA SER A 31 0.46 1.31 2.16
C SER A 31 -0.20 2.69 2.23
N ALA A 32 -0.52 3.19 3.43
CA ALA A 32 -1.10 4.52 3.61
C ALA A 32 -0.16 5.64 3.15
N ALA A 33 1.12 5.54 3.49
CA ALA A 33 2.17 6.48 3.09
C ALA A 33 2.30 6.56 1.55
N LEU A 34 2.28 5.40 0.87
CA LEU A 34 2.45 5.30 -0.58
C LEU A 34 1.23 5.75 -1.39
N VAL A 35 0.03 5.66 -0.84
CA VAL A 35 -1.21 6.04 -1.56
C VAL A 35 -1.81 7.36 -1.07
N GLY A 36 -1.27 7.92 0.00
CA GLY A 36 -1.76 9.09 0.69
C GLY A 36 -1.49 10.43 -0.04
N PRO A 37 -1.98 11.53 0.53
CA PRO A 37 -1.98 12.84 -0.11
C PRO A 37 -0.60 13.51 -0.17
N ILE A 38 0.32 13.13 0.71
CA ILE A 38 1.63 13.76 0.88
C ILE A 38 2.76 12.86 0.41
N ASP A 39 3.89 13.44 0.03
CA ASP A 39 5.13 12.68 -0.22
C ASP A 39 5.84 12.48 1.11
N VAL A 40 5.93 11.22 1.53
CA VAL A 40 6.64 10.76 2.73
C VAL A 40 7.50 9.55 2.36
N ASP A 41 8.50 9.26 3.17
CA ASP A 41 9.39 8.12 2.97
C ASP A 41 9.39 7.14 4.16
N VAL A 42 10.30 6.16 4.09
CA VAL A 42 10.43 5.13 5.13
C VAL A 42 10.83 5.74 6.47
N ASP A 43 11.63 6.81 6.49
CA ASP A 43 12.10 7.43 7.73
C ASP A 43 10.93 8.16 8.42
N ASP A 44 10.05 8.80 7.66
CA ASP A 44 8.80 9.37 8.19
C ASP A 44 7.92 8.29 8.81
N CYS A 45 7.75 7.14 8.15
CA CYS A 45 6.98 6.03 8.71
C CYS A 45 7.63 5.44 9.98
N VAL A 46 8.95 5.31 10.01
CA VAL A 46 9.66 4.82 11.20
C VAL A 46 9.43 5.75 12.39
N ALA A 47 9.43 7.07 12.18
CA ALA A 47 9.12 8.02 13.23
C ALA A 47 7.72 7.79 13.84
N VAL A 48 6.72 7.42 13.02
CA VAL A 48 5.38 7.05 13.50
C VAL A 48 5.41 5.82 14.40
N LEU A 49 6.20 4.80 14.03
CA LEU A 49 6.34 3.57 14.83
C LEU A 49 7.03 3.83 16.17
N GLU A 50 7.90 4.84 16.26
CA GLU A 50 8.58 5.21 17.50
C GLU A 50 7.65 5.87 18.52
N LEU A 51 6.58 6.54 18.08
CA LEU A 51 5.56 7.14 18.96
C LEU A 51 4.80 6.07 19.79
N GLY A 52 4.80 4.82 19.34
CA GLY A 52 4.16 3.67 20.01
C GLY A 52 4.92 3.11 21.22
N GLY A 53 6.01 3.75 21.67
CA GLY A 53 6.82 3.25 22.79
C GLY A 53 7.79 2.14 22.37
N ALA A 54 8.31 2.22 21.15
CA ALA A 54 9.36 1.33 20.66
C ALA A 54 10.61 1.41 21.55
N THR A 55 11.26 0.28 21.78
CA THR A 55 12.54 0.23 22.48
C THR A 55 13.70 0.45 21.49
N PRO A 56 14.86 0.94 21.96
CA PRO A 56 16.03 1.08 21.12
C PRO A 56 16.47 -0.27 20.54
N TRP A 57 16.97 -0.25 19.30
CA TRP A 57 17.64 -1.41 18.70
C TRP A 57 18.79 -1.90 19.60
N SER A 58 19.03 -3.21 19.61
CA SER A 58 20.09 -3.78 20.46
C SER A 58 21.49 -3.34 20.03
N SER A 59 21.64 -2.99 18.74
CA SER A 59 22.89 -2.52 18.15
C SER A 59 22.65 -1.67 16.90
N GLU A 60 23.65 -0.89 16.49
CA GLU A 60 23.66 -0.17 15.22
C GLU A 60 23.57 -1.11 14.00
N ALA A 61 24.11 -2.33 14.12
CA ALA A 61 24.02 -3.34 13.08
C ALA A 61 22.58 -3.81 12.86
N GLU A 62 21.83 -4.09 13.93
CA GLU A 62 20.41 -4.44 13.82
C GLU A 62 19.56 -3.28 13.33
N ALA A 63 19.84 -2.05 13.76
CA ALA A 63 19.16 -0.87 13.25
C ALA A 63 19.37 -0.72 11.73
N SER A 64 20.60 -0.89 11.24
CA SER A 64 20.92 -0.83 9.81
C SER A 64 20.32 -2.00 9.03
N GLU A 65 20.24 -3.19 9.62
CA GLU A 65 19.60 -4.35 9.02
C GLU A 65 18.09 -4.11 8.87
N ALA A 66 17.42 -3.66 9.94
CA ALA A 66 16.01 -3.32 9.93
C ALA A 66 15.69 -2.25 8.89
N ASP A 67 16.47 -1.16 8.83
CA ASP A 67 16.30 -0.10 7.82
C ASP A 67 16.37 -0.66 6.39
N GLY A 68 17.38 -1.48 6.10
CA GLY A 68 17.53 -2.10 4.78
C GLY A 68 16.34 -3.00 4.41
N LEU A 69 15.87 -3.81 5.36
CA LEU A 69 14.72 -4.70 5.16
C LEU A 69 13.41 -3.92 4.99
N MET A 70 13.19 -2.87 5.79
CA MET A 70 12.04 -1.98 5.67
C MET A 70 12.01 -1.27 4.32
N ARG A 71 13.16 -0.78 3.83
CA ARG A 71 13.25 -0.16 2.50
C ARG A 71 12.99 -1.15 1.37
N GLU A 72 13.44 -2.40 1.50
CA GLU A 72 13.10 -3.45 0.54
C GLU A 72 11.61 -3.75 0.55
N PHE A 73 11.00 -3.87 1.74
CA PHE A 73 9.57 -4.11 1.90
C PHE A 73 8.73 -2.95 1.34
N TRP A 74 9.15 -1.71 1.58
CA TRP A 74 8.57 -0.52 0.97
C TRP A 74 8.52 -0.62 -0.55
N GLN A 75 9.60 -1.07 -1.21
CA GLN A 75 9.60 -1.22 -2.67
C GLN A 75 8.64 -2.30 -3.16
N VAL A 76 8.45 -3.38 -2.39
CA VAL A 76 7.45 -4.41 -2.68
C VAL A 76 6.05 -3.80 -2.64
N ILE A 77 5.73 -3.08 -1.57
CA ILE A 77 4.41 -2.42 -1.40
C ILE A 77 4.20 -1.35 -2.48
N ALA A 78 5.22 -0.54 -2.76
CA ALA A 78 5.16 0.49 -3.81
C ALA A 78 4.84 -0.11 -5.17
N ALA A 79 5.47 -1.23 -5.52
CA ALA A 79 5.14 -1.96 -6.74
C ALA A 79 3.72 -2.53 -6.73
N ARG A 80 3.27 -3.05 -5.58
CA ARG A 80 1.93 -3.62 -5.40
C ARG A 80 0.82 -2.58 -5.57
N VAL A 81 0.88 -1.45 -4.88
CA VAL A 81 -0.15 -0.40 -4.93
C VAL A 81 -0.19 0.32 -6.28
N ALA A 82 0.94 0.35 -6.99
CA ALA A 82 1.02 0.93 -8.33
C ALA A 82 0.49 0.00 -9.44
N ALA A 83 0.41 -1.31 -9.19
CA ALA A 83 -0.04 -2.26 -10.21
C ALA A 83 -1.57 -2.31 -10.34
N ASP A 84 -2.07 -3.00 -11.37
CA ASP A 84 -3.48 -3.39 -11.45
C ASP A 84 -3.68 -4.64 -10.57
N PRO A 85 -4.51 -4.58 -9.51
CA PRO A 85 -4.76 -5.75 -8.66
C PRO A 85 -5.25 -6.98 -9.43
N LYS A 86 -5.97 -6.78 -10.55
CA LYS A 86 -6.43 -7.90 -11.39
C LYS A 86 -5.30 -8.64 -12.09
N VAL A 87 -4.21 -7.93 -12.39
CA VAL A 87 -3.02 -8.50 -13.03
C VAL A 87 -2.17 -9.24 -12.00
N LEU A 88 -2.08 -8.70 -10.79
CA LEU A 88 -1.32 -9.32 -9.68
C LEU A 88 -2.04 -10.52 -9.06
N GLY A 89 -3.38 -10.55 -9.05
CA GLY A 89 -4.13 -11.62 -8.40
C GLY A 89 -3.87 -11.63 -6.89
N GLU A 90 -3.52 -12.79 -6.32
CA GLU A 90 -3.20 -12.95 -4.90
C GLU A 90 -2.02 -12.08 -4.44
N GLU A 91 -1.04 -11.80 -5.32
CA GLU A 91 0.09 -10.92 -5.00
C GLU A 91 -0.33 -9.46 -4.77
N SER A 92 -1.59 -9.11 -5.04
CA SER A 92 -2.13 -7.79 -4.75
C SER A 92 -2.56 -7.61 -3.30
N LEU A 93 -2.75 -8.71 -2.56
CA LEU A 93 -3.15 -8.69 -1.16
C LEU A 93 -2.04 -8.07 -0.29
N PRO A 94 -2.41 -7.33 0.77
CA PRO A 94 -1.44 -6.93 1.78
C PRO A 94 -0.81 -8.16 2.44
N PHE A 95 0.35 -7.98 3.08
CA PHE A 95 0.84 -9.00 3.99
C PHE A 95 -0.15 -9.15 5.14
N ILE A 96 -0.64 -10.37 5.35
CA ILE A 96 -1.54 -10.74 6.45
C ILE A 96 -0.86 -11.85 7.22
N ASP A 97 -0.76 -11.69 8.53
CA ASP A 97 -0.25 -12.75 9.39
C ASP A 97 -1.38 -13.76 9.63
N SER A 98 -1.33 -14.90 8.93
CA SER A 98 -2.32 -15.96 9.09
C SER A 98 -1.92 -16.89 10.23
N PRO A 99 -2.85 -17.26 11.12
CA PRO A 99 -2.56 -18.20 12.20
C PRO A 99 -2.24 -19.57 11.61
N GLU A 100 -1.33 -20.32 12.25
CA GLU A 100 -0.92 -21.67 11.83
C GLU A 100 -2.13 -22.62 11.67
N GLU A 101 -3.21 -22.37 12.41
CA GLU A 101 -4.48 -23.11 12.32
C GLU A 101 -5.08 -23.10 10.91
N PHE A 102 -4.81 -22.07 10.11
CA PHE A 102 -5.33 -21.96 8.75
C PHE A 102 -4.60 -22.87 7.77
N ASP A 103 -3.36 -23.27 8.06
CA ASP A 103 -2.60 -24.20 7.22
C ASP A 103 -3.26 -25.60 7.18
N GLU A 104 -4.06 -25.93 8.19
CA GLU A 104 -4.79 -27.19 8.30
C GLU A 104 -6.19 -27.14 7.65
N ILE A 105 -6.64 -25.96 7.19
CA ILE A 105 -7.98 -25.75 6.63
C ILE A 105 -7.93 -25.76 5.09
N ASP A 106 -8.46 -26.83 4.49
CA ASP A 106 -8.55 -26.97 3.02
C ASP A 106 -9.41 -25.89 2.35
N ASP A 107 -10.46 -25.42 3.04
CA ASP A 107 -11.37 -24.37 2.56
C ASP A 107 -11.63 -23.35 3.66
N ILE A 108 -10.88 -22.23 3.63
CA ILE A 108 -10.95 -21.17 4.63
C ILE A 108 -12.35 -20.55 4.74
N SER A 109 -13.20 -20.68 3.72
CA SER A 109 -14.60 -20.21 3.78
C SER A 109 -15.46 -20.99 4.78
N THR A 110 -14.98 -22.16 5.23
CA THR A 110 -15.63 -22.99 6.25
C THR A 110 -15.20 -22.64 7.67
N TYR A 111 -14.21 -21.74 7.84
CA TYR A 111 -13.77 -21.29 9.15
C TYR A 111 -14.86 -20.43 9.82
N THR A 112 -15.21 -20.79 11.05
CA THR A 112 -16.23 -20.09 11.85
C THR A 112 -15.68 -19.51 13.16
N GLY A 113 -14.35 -19.47 13.32
CA GLY A 113 -13.72 -18.88 14.49
C GLY A 113 -13.67 -17.35 14.41
N ASP A 114 -13.11 -16.75 15.45
CA ASP A 114 -13.04 -15.30 15.64
C ASP A 114 -11.58 -14.84 15.56
N PHE A 115 -11.00 -14.96 14.36
CA PHE A 115 -9.66 -14.46 14.07
C PHE A 115 -9.78 -13.05 13.44
N PRO A 116 -9.15 -12.01 14.03
CA PRO A 116 -9.28 -10.63 13.57
C PRO A 116 -8.39 -10.35 12.35
N ILE A 117 -8.61 -11.09 11.26
CA ILE A 117 -7.82 -10.95 10.03
C ILE A 117 -7.85 -9.50 9.51
N ALA A 118 -6.70 -9.01 9.04
CA ALA A 118 -6.48 -7.66 8.53
C ALA A 118 -6.69 -6.53 9.56
N SER A 119 -6.85 -6.85 10.85
CA SER A 119 -7.03 -5.85 11.92
C SER A 119 -5.77 -5.03 12.13
N ASP A 120 -4.61 -5.69 12.23
CA ASP A 120 -3.32 -5.03 12.40
C ASP A 120 -2.97 -4.17 11.18
N TRP A 121 -3.31 -4.65 9.98
CA TRP A 121 -3.11 -3.89 8.75
C TRP A 121 -3.90 -2.58 8.78
N ALA A 122 -5.18 -2.66 9.18
CA ALA A 122 -6.04 -1.48 9.29
C ALA A 122 -5.53 -0.51 10.36
N ILE A 123 -4.98 -1.00 11.47
CA ILE A 123 -4.37 -0.18 12.52
C ILE A 123 -3.11 0.52 12.03
N GLY A 124 -2.23 -0.19 11.33
CA GLY A 124 -1.07 0.38 10.66
C GLY A 124 -1.45 1.55 9.73
N PHE A 125 -2.49 1.34 8.91
CA PHE A 125 -3.01 2.40 8.05
C PHE A 125 -3.53 3.59 8.86
N ARG A 126 -4.23 3.33 9.98
CA ARG A 126 -4.76 4.38 10.86
C ARG A 126 -3.67 5.17 11.58
N PHE A 127 -2.48 4.63 11.80
CA PHE A 127 -1.36 5.43 12.31
C PHE A 127 -1.00 6.58 11.36
N ALA A 128 -0.96 6.30 10.04
CA ALA A 128 -0.76 7.35 9.04
C ALA A 128 -1.90 8.39 9.04
N LEU A 129 -3.16 7.94 9.18
CA LEU A 129 -4.31 8.86 9.25
C LEU A 129 -4.25 9.74 10.51
N ASN A 130 -3.77 9.20 11.62
CA ASN A 130 -3.63 9.97 12.85
C ASN A 130 -2.47 10.96 12.77
N GLU A 131 -1.31 10.52 12.28
CA GLU A 131 -0.13 11.38 12.18
C GLU A 131 -0.29 12.47 11.11
N TRP A 132 -0.78 12.10 9.93
CA TRP A 132 -0.90 13.01 8.78
C TRP A 132 -2.35 13.47 8.55
N GLY A 133 -3.14 13.50 9.62
CA GLY A 133 -4.60 13.70 9.56
C GLY A 133 -5.03 14.98 8.86
N GLU A 134 -4.36 16.11 9.10
CA GLU A 134 -4.70 17.38 8.45
C GLU A 134 -4.65 17.28 6.92
N ALA A 135 -3.61 16.64 6.37
CA ALA A 135 -3.47 16.47 4.93
C ALA A 135 -4.49 15.47 4.35
N TRP A 136 -4.81 14.43 5.11
CA TRP A 136 -5.87 13.48 4.74
C TRP A 136 -7.23 14.15 4.74
N ASP A 137 -7.58 14.93 5.77
CA ASP A 137 -8.85 15.65 5.88
C ASP A 137 -9.07 16.62 4.72
N GLU A 138 -8.03 17.36 4.30
CA GLU A 138 -8.12 18.25 3.15
C GLU A 138 -8.26 17.52 1.82
N TRP A 139 -7.66 16.34 1.69
CA TRP A 139 -7.65 15.58 0.44
C TRP A 139 -8.86 14.66 0.28
N MET A 140 -9.46 14.21 1.39
CA MET A 140 -10.59 13.29 1.39
C MET A 140 -11.89 13.95 0.92
N ASP A 141 -12.73 13.15 0.29
CA ASP A 141 -14.10 13.50 -0.06
C ASP A 141 -15.03 12.29 0.15
N GLU A 142 -16.32 12.47 -0.09
CA GLU A 142 -17.35 11.44 0.11
C GLU A 142 -17.07 10.14 -0.66
N SER A 143 -16.28 10.19 -1.74
CA SER A 143 -15.93 9.00 -2.51
C SER A 143 -14.98 8.05 -1.78
N LEU A 144 -14.35 8.51 -0.69
CA LEU A 144 -13.46 7.73 0.17
C LEU A 144 -14.15 7.23 1.46
N TYR A 145 -15.39 7.63 1.73
CA TYR A 145 -16.12 7.13 2.92
C TYR A 145 -16.26 5.60 2.97
N PRO A 146 -16.47 4.87 1.86
CA PRO A 146 -16.47 3.41 1.91
C PRO A 146 -15.13 2.82 2.35
N PHE A 147 -14.02 3.43 1.93
CA PHE A 147 -12.68 3.00 2.32
C PHE A 147 -12.44 3.28 3.81
N MET A 148 -12.84 4.46 4.29
CA MET A 148 -12.76 4.78 5.73
C MET A 148 -13.63 3.86 6.57
N GLY A 149 -14.84 3.55 6.11
CA GLY A 149 -15.71 2.56 6.75
C GLY A 149 -15.05 1.18 6.84
N MET A 150 -14.42 0.70 5.76
CA MET A 150 -13.67 -0.54 5.75
C MET A 150 -12.55 -0.55 6.81
N LEU A 151 -11.74 0.51 6.91
CA LEU A 151 -10.68 0.62 7.92
C LEU A 151 -11.24 0.58 9.35
N MET A 152 -12.32 1.31 9.61
CA MET A 152 -12.97 1.33 10.92
C MET A 152 -13.57 -0.03 11.29
N THR A 153 -14.16 -0.73 10.33
CA THR A 153 -14.71 -2.08 10.54
C THR A 153 -13.60 -3.09 10.83
N LEU A 154 -12.52 -3.10 10.04
CA LEU A 154 -11.42 -4.06 10.21
C LEU A 154 -10.69 -3.89 11.54
N SER A 155 -10.60 -2.67 12.05
CA SER A 155 -9.94 -2.34 13.33
C SER A 155 -10.90 -2.13 14.50
N ALA A 156 -12.15 -2.60 14.38
CA ALA A 156 -13.17 -2.42 15.42
C ALA A 156 -12.80 -3.11 16.74
N ASP A 157 -12.12 -4.26 16.69
CA ASP A 157 -11.63 -5.01 17.85
C ASP A 157 -10.55 -4.27 18.64
N GLN A 158 -9.87 -3.31 18.03
CA GLN A 158 -8.80 -2.52 18.64
C GLN A 158 -9.24 -1.10 18.99
N THR A 159 -10.53 -0.76 18.80
CA THR A 159 -11.06 0.58 19.07
C THR A 159 -11.76 0.62 20.42
N GLU A 160 -11.20 1.37 21.37
CA GLU A 160 -11.83 1.55 22.68
C GLU A 160 -13.14 2.35 22.59
N ALA A 161 -14.17 1.86 23.25
CA ALA A 161 -15.44 2.58 23.36
C ALA A 161 -15.28 3.81 24.27
N THR A 162 -15.76 4.95 23.79
CA THR A 162 -15.86 6.17 24.59
C THR A 162 -17.34 6.54 24.78
N PRO A 163 -17.70 7.42 25.74
CA PRO A 163 -19.07 7.89 25.90
C PRO A 163 -19.67 8.50 24.62
N ASP A 164 -18.82 9.13 23.79
CA ASP A 164 -19.22 9.78 22.54
C ASP A 164 -19.11 8.85 21.32
N MET A 165 -18.39 7.73 21.44
CA MET A 165 -18.19 6.74 20.38
C MET A 165 -18.37 5.31 20.95
N PRO A 166 -19.59 4.75 20.93
CA PRO A 166 -19.84 3.43 21.48
C PRO A 166 -19.13 2.33 20.69
N ALA A 167 -18.87 1.19 21.33
CA ALA A 167 -18.30 0.02 20.67
C ALA A 167 -19.13 -0.36 19.42
N LEU A 168 -18.45 -0.50 18.28
CA LEU A 168 -19.05 -1.05 17.07
C LEU A 168 -19.18 -2.57 17.22
N PRO A 169 -20.21 -3.19 16.60
CA PRO A 169 -20.26 -4.64 16.51
C PRO A 169 -19.03 -5.15 15.75
N LEU A 170 -18.40 -6.20 16.27
CA LEU A 170 -17.27 -6.83 15.60
C LEU A 170 -17.74 -7.51 14.30
N PRO A 171 -17.03 -7.33 13.18
CA PRO A 171 -17.37 -7.98 11.93
C PRO A 171 -17.12 -9.50 12.03
N SER A 172 -17.92 -10.28 11.31
CA SER A 172 -17.67 -11.72 11.18
C SER A 172 -16.40 -11.99 10.38
N PHE A 173 -15.86 -13.21 10.48
CA PHE A 173 -14.74 -13.64 9.64
C PHE A 173 -15.05 -13.53 8.14
N GLU A 174 -16.25 -13.93 7.71
CA GLU A 174 -16.71 -13.79 6.32
C GLU A 174 -16.71 -12.32 5.86
N GLU A 175 -17.19 -11.41 6.72
CA GLU A 175 -17.18 -9.98 6.44
C GLU A 175 -15.74 -9.45 6.33
N ARG A 176 -14.85 -9.83 7.25
CA ARG A 176 -13.42 -9.45 7.21
C ARG A 176 -12.74 -9.96 5.94
N MET A 177 -13.00 -11.20 5.52
CA MET A 177 -12.49 -11.76 4.26
C MET A 177 -12.99 -10.98 3.04
N GLY A 178 -14.26 -10.58 3.04
CA GLY A 178 -14.80 -9.70 2.01
C GLY A 178 -14.06 -8.37 1.93
N LEU A 179 -13.82 -7.73 3.08
CA LEU A 179 -13.10 -6.46 3.18
C LEU A 179 -11.61 -6.60 2.78
N LEU A 180 -10.93 -7.66 3.22
CA LEU A 180 -9.55 -7.96 2.84
C LEU A 180 -9.38 -8.03 1.31
N ASN A 181 -10.31 -8.69 0.62
CA ASN A 181 -10.29 -8.80 -0.84
C ASN A 181 -10.54 -7.45 -1.56
N GLU A 182 -11.13 -6.48 -0.88
CA GLU A 182 -11.34 -5.12 -1.41
C GLU A 182 -10.12 -4.20 -1.24
N ILE A 183 -9.25 -4.48 -0.25
CA ILE A 183 -8.07 -3.64 0.07
C ILE A 183 -7.25 -3.32 -1.19
N PRO A 184 -6.84 -4.29 -2.04
CA PRO A 184 -5.98 -4.01 -3.19
C PRO A 184 -6.61 -3.01 -4.17
N PHE A 185 -7.93 -3.10 -4.38
CA PHE A 185 -8.67 -2.22 -5.28
C PHE A 185 -8.78 -0.81 -4.72
N GLN A 186 -8.98 -0.68 -3.40
CA GLN A 186 -9.00 0.62 -2.73
C GLN A 186 -7.62 1.29 -2.75
N LEU A 187 -6.55 0.55 -2.46
CA LEU A 187 -5.17 1.06 -2.54
C LEU A 187 -4.82 1.52 -3.96
N ALA A 188 -5.12 0.72 -4.97
CA ALA A 188 -4.86 1.11 -6.36
C ALA A 188 -5.71 2.32 -6.79
N LYS A 189 -6.93 2.48 -6.26
CA LYS A 189 -7.77 3.68 -6.48
C LYS A 189 -7.13 4.92 -5.85
N LEU A 190 -6.68 4.84 -4.60
CA LEU A 190 -5.99 5.93 -3.91
C LEU A 190 -4.67 6.29 -4.60
N TYR A 191 -3.87 5.29 -4.98
CA TYR A 191 -2.63 5.49 -5.72
C TYR A 191 -2.86 6.24 -7.04
N ARG A 192 -3.87 5.84 -7.83
CA ARG A 192 -4.24 6.56 -9.07
C ARG A 192 -4.79 7.96 -8.81
N ARG A 193 -5.46 8.20 -7.69
CA ARG A 193 -5.91 9.54 -7.28
C ARG A 193 -4.70 10.43 -7.01
N ARG A 194 -3.69 9.90 -6.31
CA ARG A 194 -2.42 10.59 -6.00
C ARG A 194 -1.55 10.80 -7.23
N HIS A 195 -1.55 9.83 -8.15
CA HIS A 195 -0.76 9.82 -9.39
C HIS A 195 -1.69 9.73 -10.60
N PRO A 196 -2.39 10.82 -10.97
CA PRO A 196 -3.42 10.78 -12.01
C PRO A 196 -2.89 10.38 -13.39
N ASP A 197 -1.60 10.55 -13.64
CA ASP A 197 -0.96 10.18 -14.91
C ASP A 197 -0.38 8.77 -14.93
N HIS A 198 -0.45 8.04 -13.81
CA HIS A 198 -0.01 6.66 -13.73
C HIS A 198 -0.86 5.75 -14.64
N GLY A 199 -0.20 4.87 -15.38
CA GLY A 199 -0.86 3.93 -16.31
C GLY A 199 -1.52 4.58 -17.54
N LYS A 200 -1.51 5.92 -17.68
CA LYS A 200 -1.98 6.57 -18.91
C LYS A 200 -0.97 6.36 -20.04
N THR A 201 -1.45 5.85 -21.17
CA THR A 201 -0.65 5.87 -22.40
C THR A 201 -0.40 7.32 -22.79
N LEU A 202 0.88 7.72 -22.86
CA LEU A 202 1.26 9.05 -23.35
C LEU A 202 0.70 9.22 -24.75
N ARG A 203 -0.41 9.96 -24.88
CA ARG A 203 -0.95 10.32 -26.18
C ARG A 203 0.07 11.22 -26.84
N ARG A 204 0.59 10.78 -27.99
CA ARG A 204 1.51 11.59 -28.79
C ARG A 204 0.82 12.91 -29.12
N ASP A 205 1.47 14.02 -28.78
CA ASP A 205 1.02 15.34 -29.16
C ASP A 205 0.80 15.40 -30.69
N PRO A 206 -0.43 15.72 -31.16
CA PRO A 206 -0.73 15.76 -32.59
C PRO A 206 0.06 16.85 -33.33
N SER A 207 0.60 17.85 -32.62
CA SER A 207 1.48 18.87 -33.21
C SER A 207 2.88 18.33 -33.54
N LYS A 208 3.32 17.24 -32.90
CA LYS A 208 4.59 16.61 -33.21
C LYS A 208 4.47 15.83 -34.51
N VAL A 209 5.19 16.28 -35.54
CA VAL A 209 5.28 15.59 -36.83
C VAL A 209 5.76 14.16 -36.62
N GLY A 210 5.04 13.21 -37.19
CA GLY A 210 5.35 11.80 -37.05
C GLY A 210 6.45 11.41 -37.97
N ARG A 211 7.27 10.45 -37.52
CA ARG A 211 8.35 9.88 -38.30
C ARG A 211 7.88 9.40 -39.70
N ASN A 212 6.62 8.99 -39.85
CA ASN A 212 6.03 8.58 -41.14
C ASN A 212 5.15 9.64 -41.83
N ASP A 213 4.87 10.78 -41.20
CA ASP A 213 4.00 11.83 -41.73
C ASP A 213 4.72 12.64 -42.82
N PRO A 214 4.00 13.37 -43.70
CA PRO A 214 4.62 14.26 -44.67
C PRO A 214 5.56 15.27 -44.01
N CYS A 215 6.74 15.46 -44.59
CA CYS A 215 7.75 16.34 -44.04
C CYS A 215 7.33 17.82 -44.16
N SER A 216 7.44 18.56 -43.06
CA SER A 216 7.04 19.98 -42.96
C SER A 216 7.85 20.93 -43.84
N CYS A 217 8.98 20.50 -44.41
CA CYS A 217 9.76 21.30 -45.36
C CYS A 217 9.15 21.37 -46.78
N GLY A 218 8.00 20.74 -47.01
CA GLY A 218 7.31 20.77 -48.31
C GLY A 218 7.85 19.78 -49.36
N SER A 219 8.75 18.87 -48.98
CA SER A 219 9.37 17.93 -49.94
C SER A 219 8.44 16.80 -50.42
N GLY A 220 7.26 16.63 -49.80
CA GLY A 220 6.34 15.52 -50.06
C GLY A 220 6.84 14.15 -49.57
N LYS A 221 8.07 14.05 -49.02
CA LYS A 221 8.63 12.82 -48.46
C LYS A 221 8.15 12.61 -47.01
N LYS A 222 8.18 11.36 -46.53
CA LYS A 222 7.96 11.06 -45.09
C LYS A 222 9.08 11.71 -44.26
N TYR A 223 8.76 12.27 -43.09
CA TYR A 223 9.70 13.00 -42.23
C TYR A 223 11.01 12.24 -41.99
N LYS A 224 10.95 10.93 -41.69
CA LYS A 224 12.13 10.06 -41.48
C LYS A 224 13.06 9.86 -42.66
N LYS A 225 12.60 10.19 -43.86
CA LYS A 225 13.37 10.10 -45.11
C LYS A 225 13.69 11.50 -45.65
N CYS A 226 13.55 12.53 -44.81
CA CYS A 226 13.84 13.91 -45.15
C CYS A 226 14.48 14.63 -43.95
N CYS A 227 13.83 15.62 -43.34
CA CYS A 227 14.42 16.38 -42.22
C CYS A 227 14.67 15.53 -40.96
N GLY A 228 14.01 14.38 -40.82
CA GLY A 228 14.23 13.44 -39.72
C GLY A 228 15.24 12.32 -40.01
N SER A 229 15.89 12.34 -41.17
CA SER A 229 17.05 11.48 -41.47
C SER A 229 18.28 12.26 -41.04
N GLY A 230 18.77 12.01 -39.83
CA GLY A 230 19.99 12.63 -39.32
C GLY A 230 21.24 12.04 -40.00
N GLU A 231 21.40 12.31 -41.29
CA GLU A 231 22.66 12.10 -42.00
C GLU A 231 23.22 13.48 -42.33
N ALA A 232 24.42 13.75 -41.81
CA ALA A 232 25.23 14.92 -42.11
C ALA A 232 25.68 14.93 -43.58
#